data_AF-V3ZYD1-F1
#
_entry.id   AF-V3ZYD1-F1
#
_cell.length_a   1.000
_cell.length_b   1.000
_cell.length_c   1.000
_cell.angle_alpha   90.00
_cell.angle_beta   90.00
_cell.angle_gamma   90.00
#
_symmetry.space_group_name_H-M   'P 1'
#
loop_
_entity.id
_entity.type
_entity.pdbx_description
1 polymer ?
#
loop_
_entity_poly.entity_id
_entity_poly.type
_entity_poly.pdbx_seq_one_letter_code
_entity_poly.pdbx_strand_id
1 'polypeptide(L)'
;LLNLPQHILVKILSCFNYAETAELREVCQAFNQLCKMRLTDGFKRVDQCHRSIHKKVKSQLPRRESERHLHPLARHVNILSAVETRLSLLSMTFTKYIDSDLCCFIPGKVLDELFNILRSLQFVNIKPPRAHEFLQELRDISSMAMEHFDEAIVPILKQQIPCPSSKLNYNFVFSGPMTSPANPKPLPSPKQDMHSLNRHLQTQKTVIKALKKGLSETKTKFTEQRKIIGEQDRKIAELSSKIERQDTKLADMSQKM
;
A
#
# COMPACT_ATOMS: atom_id res chain seq x y z
N LEU A 1 -35.33 -6.35 0.96
CA LEU A 1 -34.26 -5.40 1.37
C LEU A 1 -33.79 -4.48 0.25
N LEU A 2 -33.54 -4.99 -0.97
CA LEU A 2 -32.94 -4.22 -2.08
C LEU A 2 -33.79 -3.07 -2.64
N ASN A 3 -35.08 -3.03 -2.33
CA ASN A 3 -35.98 -1.93 -2.71
C ASN A 3 -35.85 -0.70 -1.79
N LEU A 4 -35.04 -0.78 -0.73
CA LEU A 4 -34.78 0.34 0.16
C LEU A 4 -33.84 1.35 -0.51
N PRO A 5 -34.00 2.65 -0.25
CA PRO A 5 -33.05 3.66 -0.69
C PRO A 5 -31.63 3.35 -0.22
N GLN A 6 -30.63 3.64 -1.06
CA GLN A 6 -29.22 3.32 -0.79
C GLN A 6 -28.73 3.85 0.58
N HIS A 7 -29.15 5.05 0.98
CA HIS A 7 -28.75 5.63 2.27
C HIS A 7 -29.24 4.81 3.48
N ILE A 8 -30.41 4.16 3.38
CA ILE A 8 -30.93 3.27 4.43
C ILE A 8 -30.08 2.00 4.49
N LEU A 9 -29.73 1.43 3.33
CA LEU A 9 -28.86 0.26 3.26
C LEU A 9 -27.48 0.54 3.86
N VAL A 10 -26.88 1.70 3.55
CA VAL A 10 -25.61 2.13 4.16
C VAL A 10 -25.72 2.24 5.68
N LYS A 11 -26.84 2.77 6.19
CA LYS A 11 -27.08 2.88 7.64
C LYS A 11 -27.26 1.50 8.29
N ILE A 12 -27.95 0.57 7.65
CA ILE A 12 -28.04 -0.82 8.09
C ILE A 12 -26.65 -1.45 8.14
N LEU A 13 -25.87 -1.34 7.05
CA LEU A 13 -24.49 -1.85 6.98
C LEU A 13 -23.57 -1.22 8.04
N SER A 14 -23.86 0.00 8.51
CA SER A 14 -23.08 0.63 9.58
C SER A 14 -23.22 -0.07 10.94
N CYS A 15 -24.25 -0.90 11.14
CA CYS A 15 -24.48 -1.66 12.36
C CYS A 15 -23.62 -2.92 12.47
N PHE A 16 -23.05 -3.39 11.35
CA PHE A 16 -22.19 -4.57 11.30
C PHE A 16 -20.72 -4.18 11.52
N ASN A 17 -19.93 -5.08 12.08
CA ASN A 17 -18.47 -4.93 12.10
C ASN A 17 -17.89 -5.08 10.67
N TYR A 18 -16.60 -4.82 10.50
CA TYR A 18 -15.98 -4.89 9.18
C TYR A 18 -15.80 -6.33 8.70
N ALA A 19 -15.60 -7.31 9.58
CA ALA A 19 -15.56 -8.73 9.25
C ALA A 19 -16.90 -9.20 8.63
N GLU A 20 -18.01 -8.96 9.31
CA GLU A 20 -19.37 -9.23 8.82
C GLU A 20 -19.64 -8.49 7.50
N THR A 21 -19.18 -7.24 7.38
CA THR A 21 -19.32 -6.48 6.13
C THR A 21 -18.57 -7.12 4.96
N ALA A 22 -17.41 -7.74 5.23
CA ALA A 22 -16.66 -8.44 4.20
C ALA A 22 -17.41 -9.69 3.73
N GLU A 23 -18.00 -10.46 4.65
CA GLU A 23 -18.83 -11.64 4.33
C GLU A 23 -20.09 -11.28 3.55
N LEU A 24 -20.74 -10.16 3.89
CA LEU A 24 -21.93 -9.67 3.20
C LEU A 24 -21.72 -9.36 1.71
N ARG A 25 -20.47 -9.28 1.24
CA ARG A 25 -20.15 -9.08 -0.19
C ARG A 25 -20.57 -10.24 -1.08
N GLU A 26 -20.67 -11.44 -0.53
CA GLU A 26 -21.00 -12.66 -1.28
C GLU A 26 -22.51 -12.81 -1.51
N VAL A 27 -23.34 -12.02 -0.81
CA VAL A 27 -24.80 -12.12 -0.87
C VAL A 27 -25.36 -11.71 -2.24
N CYS A 28 -25.00 -10.54 -2.75
CA CYS A 28 -25.43 -10.05 -4.06
C CYS A 28 -24.57 -8.88 -4.58
N GLN A 29 -24.68 -8.54 -5.86
CA GLN A 29 -23.88 -7.46 -6.48
C GLN A 29 -24.10 -6.08 -5.84
N ALA A 30 -25.34 -5.74 -5.46
CA ALA A 30 -25.63 -4.50 -4.76
C ALA A 30 -24.92 -4.41 -3.39
N PHE A 31 -24.95 -5.49 -2.61
CA PHE A 31 -24.25 -5.58 -1.33
C PHE A 31 -22.73 -5.57 -1.53
N ASN A 32 -22.22 -6.30 -2.52
CA ASN A 32 -20.80 -6.25 -2.88
C ASN A 32 -20.33 -4.81 -3.12
N GLN A 33 -21.07 -4.02 -3.90
CA GLN A 33 -20.69 -2.64 -4.17
C GLN A 33 -20.72 -1.75 -2.92
N LEU A 34 -21.77 -1.86 -2.10
CA LEU A 34 -21.89 -1.06 -0.87
C LEU A 34 -20.84 -1.44 0.18
N CYS A 35 -20.60 -2.73 0.37
CA CYS A 35 -19.59 -3.24 1.29
C CYS A 35 -18.17 -2.87 0.82
N LYS A 36 -17.87 -2.94 -0.50
CA LYS A 36 -16.62 -2.42 -1.06
C LYS A 36 -16.41 -0.95 -0.68
N MET A 37 -17.41 -0.10 -0.90
CA MET A 37 -17.33 1.32 -0.52
C MET A 37 -17.08 1.51 0.98
N ARG A 38 -17.82 0.77 1.83
CA ARG A 38 -17.68 0.84 3.30
C ARG A 38 -16.30 0.39 3.77
N LEU A 39 -15.76 -0.69 3.21
CA LEU A 39 -14.44 -1.20 3.56
C LEU A 39 -13.32 -0.24 3.12
N THR A 40 -13.42 0.32 1.91
CA THR A 40 -12.46 1.31 1.41
C THR A 40 -12.49 2.60 2.24
N ASP A 41 -13.67 3.07 2.61
CA ASP A 41 -13.80 4.20 3.54
C ASP A 41 -13.24 3.87 4.93
N GLY A 42 -13.54 2.67 5.44
CA GLY A 42 -13.01 2.16 6.71
C GLY A 42 -11.48 2.16 6.77
N PHE A 43 -10.83 1.70 5.70
CA PHE A 43 -9.36 1.70 5.61
C PHE A 43 -8.76 3.12 5.57
N LYS A 44 -9.41 4.07 4.89
CA LYS A 44 -9.00 5.48 4.91
C LYS A 44 -9.20 6.10 6.30
N ARG A 45 -10.32 5.79 6.96
CA ARG A 45 -10.66 6.32 8.29
C ARG A 45 -9.74 5.80 9.38
N VAL A 46 -9.34 4.53 9.34
CA VAL A 46 -8.45 3.97 10.35
C VAL A 46 -7.05 4.61 10.28
N ASP A 47 -6.57 4.86 9.06
CA ASP A 47 -5.31 5.58 8.82
C ASP A 47 -5.39 7.03 9.34
N GLN A 48 -6.48 7.75 9.06
CA GLN A 48 -6.69 9.10 9.61
C GLN A 48 -6.78 9.11 11.14
N CYS A 49 -7.46 8.13 11.73
CA CYS A 49 -7.58 7.96 13.18
C CYS A 49 -6.21 7.76 13.82
N HIS A 50 -5.40 6.84 13.26
CA HIS A 50 -4.03 6.60 13.68
C HIS A 50 -3.20 7.88 13.65
N ARG A 51 -3.18 8.60 12.52
CA ARG A 51 -2.41 9.86 12.38
C ARG A 51 -2.80 10.89 13.44
N SER A 52 -4.09 11.02 13.73
CA SER A 52 -4.60 11.95 14.74
C SER A 52 -4.10 11.58 16.15
N ILE A 53 -4.23 10.31 16.53
CA ILE A 53 -3.77 9.81 17.83
C ILE A 53 -2.24 9.94 17.95
N HIS A 54 -1.50 9.51 16.92
CA HIS A 54 -0.05 9.59 16.90
C HIS A 54 0.45 11.03 17.04
N LYS A 55 -0.14 11.98 16.31
CA LYS A 55 0.18 13.40 16.45
C LYS A 55 -0.08 13.93 17.87
N LYS A 56 -1.22 13.57 18.48
CA LYS A 56 -1.61 13.98 19.84
C LYS A 56 -0.69 13.41 20.92
N VAL A 57 -0.29 12.15 20.80
CA VAL A 57 0.64 11.51 21.74
C VAL A 57 2.03 12.11 21.57
N LYS A 58 2.50 12.28 20.33
CA LYS A 58 3.82 12.82 20.02
C LYS A 58 4.02 14.25 20.51
N SER A 59 2.97 15.09 20.50
CA SER A 59 3.04 16.46 21.02
C SER A 59 3.19 16.55 22.53
N GLN A 60 2.92 15.47 23.27
CA GLN A 60 3.07 15.39 24.73
C GLN A 60 4.43 14.83 25.16
N LEU A 61 5.27 14.41 24.20
CA LEU A 61 6.58 13.85 24.51
C LEU A 61 7.63 14.95 24.70
N PRO A 62 8.66 14.69 25.54
CA PRO A 62 9.85 15.53 25.60
C PRO A 62 10.55 15.67 24.24
N ARG A 63 11.25 16.79 24.04
CA ARG A 63 12.01 17.02 22.81
C ARG A 63 13.18 16.05 22.65
N ARG A 64 13.86 15.69 23.73
CA ARG A 64 15.05 14.82 23.73
C ARG A 64 14.66 13.35 23.72
N GLU A 65 15.26 12.56 22.83
CA GLU A 65 14.95 11.14 22.67
C GLU A 65 15.26 10.32 23.94
N SER A 66 16.37 10.61 24.63
CA SER A 66 16.76 9.94 25.87
C SER A 66 15.69 10.05 26.97
N GLU A 67 14.97 11.18 27.03
CA GLU A 67 13.90 11.42 27.99
C GLU A 67 12.59 10.72 27.59
N ARG A 68 12.41 10.40 26.30
CA ARG A 68 11.19 9.73 25.80
C ARG A 68 11.08 8.30 26.29
N HIS A 69 12.19 7.58 26.43
CA HIS A 69 12.16 6.18 26.89
C HIS A 69 11.63 6.01 28.31
N LEU A 70 11.82 7.02 29.16
CA LEU A 70 11.34 7.05 30.55
C LEU A 70 9.93 7.63 30.68
N HIS A 71 9.39 8.23 29.62
CA HIS A 71 8.10 8.89 29.63
C HIS A 71 6.94 7.89 29.76
N PRO A 72 5.85 8.19 30.50
CA PRO A 72 4.69 7.31 30.61
C PRO A 72 4.08 6.91 29.25
N LEU A 73 4.17 7.80 28.25
CA LEU A 73 3.65 7.58 26.89
C LEU A 73 4.61 6.81 25.96
N ALA A 74 5.82 6.44 26.40
CA ALA A 74 6.80 5.75 25.56
C ALA A 74 6.20 4.50 24.90
N ARG A 75 5.45 3.70 25.67
CA ARG A 75 4.78 2.49 25.15
C ARG A 75 3.71 2.81 24.11
N HIS A 76 2.92 3.86 24.32
CA HIS A 76 1.89 4.27 23.38
C HIS A 76 2.51 4.59 22.02
N VAL A 77 3.63 5.32 22.01
CA VAL A 77 4.37 5.65 20.79
C VAL A 77 4.92 4.39 20.12
N ASN A 78 5.52 3.48 20.88
CA ASN A 78 6.04 2.23 20.32
C ASN A 78 4.93 1.39 19.66
N ILE A 79 3.76 1.29 20.30
CA ILE A 79 2.59 0.61 19.73
C ILE A 79 2.10 1.33 18.48
N LEU A 80 1.95 2.65 18.52
CA LEU A 80 1.50 3.45 17.37
C LEU A 80 2.46 3.36 16.18
N SER A 81 3.76 3.37 16.41
CA SER A 81 4.77 3.14 15.37
C SER A 81 4.67 1.74 14.77
N ALA A 82 4.43 0.71 15.59
CA ALA A 82 4.23 -0.65 15.10
C ALA A 82 2.93 -0.79 14.28
N VAL A 83 1.84 -0.11 14.69
CA VAL A 83 0.59 -0.02 13.91
C VAL A 83 0.81 0.72 12.60
N GLU A 84 1.61 1.80 12.59
CA GLU A 84 1.95 2.56 11.37
C GLU A 84 2.65 1.68 10.34
N THR A 85 3.61 0.86 10.79
CA THR A 85 4.29 -0.11 9.94
C THR A 85 3.30 -1.11 9.33
N ARG A 86 2.34 -1.63 10.13
CA ARG A 86 1.33 -2.58 9.63
C ARG A 86 0.39 -1.93 8.62
N LEU A 87 -0.11 -0.73 8.90
CA LEU A 87 -0.95 0.04 7.96
C LEU A 87 -0.23 0.32 6.64
N SER A 88 1.06 0.67 6.72
CA SER A 88 1.89 0.93 5.54
C SER A 88 2.04 -0.32 4.67
N LEU A 89 2.33 -1.47 5.27
CA LEU A 89 2.43 -2.75 4.54
C LEU A 89 1.09 -3.09 3.85
N LEU A 90 -0.02 -3.04 4.57
CA LEU A 90 -1.36 -3.31 4.00
C LEU A 90 -1.69 -2.36 2.85
N SER A 91 -1.35 -1.07 3.01
CA SER A 91 -1.55 -0.08 1.96
C SER A 91 -0.69 -0.37 0.73
N MET A 92 0.57 -0.75 0.92
CA MET A 92 1.46 -1.13 -0.18
C MET A 92 0.94 -2.36 -0.93
N THR A 93 0.38 -3.35 -0.22
CA THR A 93 -0.15 -4.58 -0.81
C THR A 93 -1.42 -4.32 -1.63
N PHE A 94 -2.40 -3.60 -1.07
CA PHE A 94 -3.74 -3.54 -1.66
C PHE A 94 -4.03 -2.28 -2.47
N THR A 95 -3.51 -1.11 -2.06
CA THR A 95 -3.97 0.20 -2.58
C THR A 95 -3.80 0.32 -4.09
N LYS A 96 -2.71 -0.20 -4.66
CA LYS A 96 -2.48 -0.18 -6.12
C LYS A 96 -3.61 -0.87 -6.90
N TYR A 97 -4.12 -1.99 -6.39
CA TYR A 97 -5.16 -2.77 -7.04
C TYR A 97 -6.55 -2.16 -6.82
N ILE A 98 -6.76 -1.54 -5.66
CA ILE A 98 -7.98 -0.79 -5.33
C ILE A 98 -8.09 0.45 -6.22
N ASP A 99 -7.01 1.24 -6.34
CA ASP A 99 -6.99 2.48 -7.13
C ASP A 99 -7.10 2.23 -8.63
N SER A 100 -6.67 1.04 -9.09
CA SER A 100 -6.80 0.61 -10.49
C SER A 100 -8.15 -0.08 -10.79
N ASP A 101 -9.07 -0.12 -9.81
CA ASP A 101 -10.36 -0.82 -9.85
C ASP A 101 -10.25 -2.31 -10.27
N LEU A 102 -9.11 -2.94 -10.00
CA LEU A 102 -8.86 -4.35 -10.33
C LEU A 102 -9.42 -5.27 -9.24
N CYS A 103 -9.21 -4.89 -7.97
CA CYS A 103 -9.69 -5.67 -6.84
C CYS A 103 -9.83 -4.79 -5.60
N CYS A 104 -10.99 -4.89 -4.95
CA CYS A 104 -11.18 -4.40 -3.60
C CYS A 104 -10.99 -5.57 -2.63
N PHE A 105 -9.76 -5.78 -2.17
CA PHE A 105 -9.45 -6.73 -1.11
C PHE A 105 -9.01 -5.95 0.13
N ILE A 106 -9.95 -5.73 1.04
CA ILE A 106 -9.71 -5.09 2.32
C ILE A 106 -10.17 -6.07 3.40
N PRO A 107 -9.25 -6.64 4.19
CA PRO A 107 -9.58 -7.65 5.18
C PRO A 107 -10.37 -7.02 6.34
N GLY A 108 -11.65 -7.40 6.45
CA GLY A 108 -12.57 -6.85 7.45
C GLY A 108 -12.10 -7.03 8.88
N LYS A 109 -11.67 -8.26 9.23
CA LYS A 109 -11.15 -8.57 10.58
C LYS A 109 -9.94 -7.72 10.97
N VAL A 110 -9.07 -7.38 10.02
CA VAL A 110 -7.91 -6.50 10.25
C VAL A 110 -8.37 -5.08 10.59
N LEU A 111 -9.41 -4.56 9.91
CA LEU A 111 -9.97 -3.25 10.23
C LEU A 111 -10.58 -3.21 11.63
N ASP A 112 -11.35 -4.23 12.00
CA ASP A 112 -11.94 -4.32 13.34
C ASP A 112 -10.87 -4.28 14.43
N GLU A 113 -9.81 -5.07 14.26
CA GLU A 113 -8.71 -5.11 15.22
C GLU A 113 -7.92 -3.79 15.28
N LEU A 114 -7.66 -3.15 14.14
CA LEU A 114 -7.03 -1.83 14.12
C LEU A 114 -7.88 -0.79 14.86
N PHE A 115 -9.19 -0.75 14.64
CA PHE A 115 -10.06 0.18 15.37
C PHE A 115 -10.13 -0.14 16.86
N ASN A 116 -10.12 -1.42 17.24
CA ASN A 116 -10.09 -1.86 18.63
C ASN A 116 -8.81 -1.39 19.36
N ILE A 117 -7.65 -1.61 18.73
CA ILE A 117 -6.35 -1.14 19.21
C ILE A 117 -6.34 0.38 19.36
N LEU A 118 -6.74 1.11 18.30
CA LEU A 118 -6.71 2.58 18.31
C LEU A 118 -7.66 3.17 19.35
N ARG A 119 -8.86 2.60 19.53
CA ARG A 119 -9.82 3.03 20.56
C ARG A 119 -9.25 2.81 21.96
N SER A 120 -8.59 1.68 22.19
CA SER A 120 -7.95 1.39 23.48
C SER A 120 -6.83 2.38 23.81
N LEU A 121 -6.08 2.84 22.80
CA LEU A 121 -5.01 3.83 22.96
C LEU A 121 -5.50 5.27 23.14
N GLN A 122 -6.78 5.56 22.91
CA GLN A 122 -7.35 6.89 23.17
C GLN A 122 -7.47 7.18 24.68
N PHE A 123 -7.53 6.15 25.52
CA PHE A 123 -7.63 6.26 26.98
C PHE A 123 -6.23 6.25 27.61
N VAL A 124 -5.59 7.42 27.63
CA VAL A 124 -4.19 7.64 28.03
C VAL A 124 -3.86 7.21 29.48
N ASN A 125 -4.87 7.03 30.33
CA ASN A 125 -4.71 6.76 31.75
C ASN A 125 -4.36 5.29 32.08
N ILE A 126 -4.41 4.39 31.10
CA ILE A 126 -4.08 2.97 31.28
C ILE A 126 -2.74 2.69 30.61
N LYS A 127 -1.78 2.16 31.35
CA LYS A 127 -0.49 1.76 30.79
C LYS A 127 -0.71 0.52 29.92
N PRO A 128 -0.54 0.57 28.59
CA PRO A 128 -0.85 -0.56 27.74
C PRO A 128 0.08 -1.75 28.03
N PRO A 129 -0.36 -2.98 27.74
CA PRO A 129 0.47 -4.19 27.80
C PRO A 129 1.72 -4.05 26.92
N ARG A 130 2.60 -5.05 26.95
CA ARG A 130 3.77 -5.03 26.09
C ARG A 130 3.32 -5.04 24.63
N ALA A 131 3.99 -4.26 23.78
CA ALA A 131 3.56 -4.06 22.39
C ALA A 131 3.46 -5.38 21.59
N HIS A 132 4.30 -6.37 21.90
CA HIS A 132 4.27 -7.66 21.21
C HIS A 132 3.01 -8.46 21.54
N GLU A 133 2.63 -8.58 22.82
CA GLU A 133 1.38 -9.22 23.26
C GLU A 133 0.18 -8.47 22.68
N PHE A 134 0.18 -7.14 22.82
CA PHE A 134 -0.95 -6.30 22.45
C PHE A 134 -1.21 -6.25 20.93
N LEU A 135 -0.17 -6.42 20.11
CA LEU A 135 -0.28 -6.38 18.64
C LEU A 135 -0.15 -7.76 18.01
N GLN A 136 -0.23 -8.84 18.78
CA GLN A 136 -0.06 -10.20 18.23
C GLN A 136 -1.15 -10.51 17.20
N GLU A 137 -2.43 -10.40 17.58
CA GLU A 137 -3.55 -10.68 16.68
C GLU A 137 -3.43 -9.84 15.41
N LEU A 138 -3.26 -8.52 15.53
CA LEU A 138 -3.08 -7.62 14.36
C LEU A 138 -1.97 -8.10 13.42
N ARG A 139 -0.83 -8.52 13.98
CA ARG A 139 0.28 -9.02 13.16
C ARG A 139 -0.11 -10.28 12.42
N ASP A 140 -0.70 -11.25 13.10
CA ASP A 140 -1.05 -12.55 12.55
C ASP A 140 -2.09 -12.41 11.44
N ILE A 141 -3.20 -11.69 11.70
CA ILE A 141 -4.25 -11.50 10.70
C ILE A 141 -3.81 -10.59 9.54
N SER A 142 -2.90 -9.63 9.78
CA SER A 142 -2.33 -8.80 8.70
C SER A 142 -1.42 -9.61 7.77
N SER A 143 -0.55 -10.46 8.32
CA SER A 143 0.34 -11.31 7.54
C SER A 143 -0.45 -12.31 6.70
N MET A 144 -1.40 -13.01 7.33
CA MET A 144 -2.26 -13.98 6.65
C MET A 144 -3.07 -13.33 5.51
N ALA A 145 -3.56 -12.10 5.70
CA ALA A 145 -4.27 -11.38 4.66
C ALA A 145 -3.37 -10.99 3.47
N MET A 146 -2.13 -10.56 3.73
CA MET A 146 -1.18 -10.22 2.67
C MET A 146 -0.74 -11.47 1.90
N GLU A 147 -0.44 -12.56 2.60
CA GLU A 147 -0.06 -13.86 2.00
C GLU A 147 -1.19 -14.39 1.11
N HIS A 148 -2.42 -14.43 1.62
CA HIS A 148 -3.57 -14.85 0.81
C HIS A 148 -3.77 -13.96 -0.43
N PHE A 149 -3.57 -12.66 -0.30
CA PHE A 149 -3.67 -11.76 -1.43
C PHE A 149 -2.60 -12.06 -2.50
N ASP A 150 -1.35 -12.21 -2.09
CA ASP A 150 -0.24 -12.44 -3.01
C ASP A 150 -0.29 -13.83 -3.66
N GLU A 151 -0.70 -14.86 -2.93
CA GLU A 151 -0.72 -16.25 -3.40
C GLU A 151 -2.00 -16.63 -4.14
N ALA A 152 -3.17 -16.19 -3.66
CA ALA A 152 -4.45 -16.61 -4.22
C ALA A 152 -5.03 -15.57 -5.18
N ILE A 153 -4.93 -14.27 -4.87
CA ILE A 153 -5.67 -13.22 -5.58
C ILE A 153 -4.85 -12.63 -6.74
N VAL A 154 -3.60 -12.24 -6.47
CA VAL A 154 -2.72 -11.61 -7.48
C VAL A 154 -2.55 -12.45 -8.75
N PRO A 155 -2.39 -13.80 -8.70
CA PRO A 155 -2.27 -14.61 -9.90
C PRO A 155 -3.52 -14.53 -10.80
N ILE A 156 -4.71 -14.54 -10.20
CA ILE A 156 -5.99 -14.44 -10.93
C ILE A 156 -6.09 -13.07 -11.61
N LEU A 157 -5.75 -11.99 -10.90
CA LEU A 157 -5.79 -10.64 -11.44
C LEU A 157 -4.81 -10.47 -12.63
N LYS A 158 -3.64 -11.10 -12.57
CA LYS A 158 -2.66 -11.04 -13.66
C LYS A 158 -3.13 -11.78 -14.92
N GLN A 159 -3.91 -12.84 -14.78
CA GLN A 159 -4.47 -13.59 -15.92
C GLN A 159 -5.60 -12.83 -16.61
N GLN A 160 -6.35 -12.01 -15.87
CA GLN A 160 -7.47 -11.22 -16.39
C GLN A 160 -7.05 -9.96 -17.14
N ILE A 161 -5.77 -9.56 -17.06
CA ILE A 161 -5.23 -8.45 -17.84
C ILE A 161 -4.79 -9.02 -19.20
N PRO A 162 -5.50 -8.74 -20.30
CA PRO A 162 -5.05 -9.16 -21.62
C PRO A 162 -3.75 -8.44 -21.93
N CYS A 163 -2.66 -9.20 -22.02
CA CYS A 163 -1.32 -8.65 -22.20
C CYS A 163 -1.05 -8.44 -23.69
N PRO A 164 -0.79 -7.20 -24.16
CA PRO A 164 0.29 -6.94 -25.09
C PRO A 164 1.55 -6.67 -24.25
N SER A 165 2.33 -7.72 -24.04
CA SER A 165 3.76 -7.69 -23.69
C SER A 165 4.25 -6.51 -22.83
N SER A 166 4.07 -6.57 -21.51
CA SER A 166 4.99 -5.89 -20.59
C SER A 166 5.05 -6.62 -19.25
N LYS A 167 6.21 -7.25 -18.99
CA LYS A 167 6.54 -7.83 -17.68
C LYS A 167 6.52 -6.70 -16.65
N LEU A 168 5.55 -6.72 -15.74
CA LEU A 168 5.52 -5.83 -14.57
C LEU A 168 6.68 -6.25 -13.65
N ASN A 169 7.79 -5.51 -13.74
CA ASN A 169 8.89 -5.61 -12.79
C ASN A 169 8.38 -5.26 -11.39
N TYR A 170 8.33 -6.27 -10.52
CA TYR A 170 8.45 -6.09 -9.08
C TYR A 170 9.84 -5.52 -8.82
N ASN A 171 9.92 -4.21 -8.57
CA ASN A 171 10.94 -3.51 -7.80
C ASN A 171 10.83 -2.01 -8.10
N PHE A 172 10.18 -1.24 -7.23
CA PHE A 172 10.48 0.18 -7.14
C PHE A 172 10.57 0.63 -5.69
N VAL A 173 11.78 1.04 -5.34
CA VAL A 173 12.22 1.48 -4.04
C VAL A 173 11.64 2.85 -3.71
N PHE A 174 11.25 2.94 -2.44
CA PHE A 174 10.86 4.07 -1.62
C PHE A 174 11.58 5.41 -1.93
N SER A 175 10.83 6.52 -2.01
CA SER A 175 11.33 7.88 -1.77
C SER A 175 10.17 8.80 -1.36
N GLY A 176 10.13 9.23 -0.08
CA GLY A 176 9.28 10.34 0.39
C GLY A 176 9.80 11.71 -0.10
N PRO A 177 9.16 12.85 0.23
CA PRO A 177 8.98 13.26 1.64
C PRO A 177 7.68 14.04 2.01
N MET A 178 7.59 14.28 3.32
CA MET A 178 6.60 15.00 4.14
C MET A 178 6.34 16.48 3.77
N THR A 179 5.13 17.00 4.05
CA THR A 179 4.84 18.18 4.93
C THR A 179 3.37 18.66 4.79
N SER A 180 2.87 19.36 5.81
CA SER A 180 1.50 19.94 6.01
C SER A 180 1.68 21.18 6.92
N PRO A 181 0.64 21.99 7.30
CA PRO A 181 -0.62 22.45 6.67
C PRO A 181 -0.95 23.96 6.91
N ALA A 182 -1.98 24.54 6.26
CA ALA A 182 -2.75 25.70 6.77
C ALA A 182 -4.15 25.87 6.07
N ASN A 183 -5.14 26.40 6.80
CA ASN A 183 -6.62 26.41 6.60
C ASN A 183 -7.14 27.84 6.19
N PRO A 184 -8.45 28.21 6.13
CA PRO A 184 -9.58 27.85 5.21
C PRO A 184 -10.40 29.05 4.56
N LYS A 185 -11.09 28.79 3.41
CA LYS A 185 -12.35 29.33 2.76
C LYS A 185 -12.78 30.84 2.83
N PRO A 186 -13.41 31.48 1.78
CA PRO A 186 -14.75 31.14 1.21
C PRO A 186 -14.99 31.40 -0.33
N LEU A 187 -16.14 30.93 -0.87
CA LEU A 187 -16.71 31.15 -2.24
C LEU A 187 -18.10 31.84 -2.09
N PRO A 188 -18.81 32.40 -3.11
CA PRO A 188 -18.56 32.38 -4.57
C PRO A 188 -18.91 33.64 -5.43
N SER A 189 -18.42 33.69 -6.68
CA SER A 189 -19.09 34.44 -7.78
C SER A 189 -18.80 33.85 -9.18
N PRO A 190 -19.77 33.81 -10.13
CA PRO A 190 -19.75 32.92 -11.31
C PRO A 190 -19.00 33.47 -12.54
N LYS A 191 -18.02 34.36 -12.35
CA LYS A 191 -17.21 34.92 -13.44
C LYS A 191 -15.70 34.62 -13.33
N GLN A 192 -15.26 33.98 -12.24
CA GLN A 192 -13.85 33.60 -12.01
C GLN A 192 -13.46 32.22 -12.57
N ASP A 193 -14.43 31.36 -12.90
CA ASP A 193 -14.19 29.94 -13.21
C ASP A 193 -13.56 29.69 -14.58
N MET A 194 -13.73 30.59 -15.55
CA MET A 194 -13.15 30.40 -16.89
C MET A 194 -11.63 30.63 -16.91
N HIS A 195 -11.13 31.61 -16.14
CA HIS A 195 -9.70 31.91 -16.06
C HIS A 195 -8.94 30.92 -15.17
N SER A 196 -9.57 30.37 -14.12
CA SER A 196 -8.97 29.31 -13.30
C SER A 196 -8.90 27.98 -14.08
N LEU A 197 -9.94 27.65 -14.86
CA LEU A 197 -9.95 26.48 -15.74
C LEU A 197 -8.91 26.58 -16.86
N ASN A 198 -8.75 27.76 -17.49
CA ASN A 198 -7.72 27.97 -18.50
C ASN A 198 -6.31 27.86 -17.91
N ARG A 199 -6.06 28.36 -16.68
CA ARG A 199 -4.80 28.13 -15.97
C ARG A 199 -4.56 26.66 -15.71
N HIS A 200 -5.58 25.93 -15.25
CA HIS A 200 -5.46 24.50 -14.98
C HIS A 200 -5.14 23.70 -16.26
N LEU A 201 -5.75 24.07 -17.39
CA LEU A 201 -5.46 23.46 -18.69
C LEU A 201 -4.01 23.70 -19.15
N GLN A 202 -3.47 24.90 -18.92
CA GLN A 202 -2.08 25.23 -19.24
C GLN A 202 -1.09 24.50 -18.33
N THR A 203 -1.38 24.39 -17.04
CA THR A 203 -0.58 23.60 -16.10
C THR A 203 -0.57 22.13 -16.49
N GLN A 204 -1.74 21.55 -16.84
CA GLN A 204 -1.80 20.17 -17.31
C GLN A 204 -1.02 19.94 -18.62
N LYS A 205 -1.07 20.88 -19.57
CA LYS A 205 -0.26 20.81 -20.79
C LYS A 205 1.25 20.76 -20.50
N THR A 206 1.72 21.56 -19.54
CA THR A 206 3.13 21.56 -19.12
C THR A 206 3.52 20.24 -18.46
N VAL A 207 2.66 19.68 -17.60
CA VAL A 207 2.88 18.38 -16.96
C VAL A 207 2.93 17.26 -18.00
N ILE A 208 2.01 17.23 -18.97
CA ILE A 208 2.01 16.24 -20.05
C ILE A 208 3.29 16.35 -20.89
N LYS A 209 3.79 17.57 -21.16
CA LYS A 209 5.04 17.77 -21.89
C LYS A 209 6.25 17.23 -21.11
N ALA A 210 6.30 17.47 -19.79
CA ALA A 210 7.35 16.94 -18.92
C ALA A 210 7.30 15.41 -18.84
N LEU A 211 6.10 14.82 -18.71
CA LEU A 211 5.90 13.37 -18.71
C LEU A 211 6.32 12.73 -20.04
N LYS A 212 5.98 13.34 -21.19
CA LYS A 212 6.43 12.85 -22.50
C LYS A 212 7.96 12.89 -22.63
N LYS A 213 8.61 13.94 -22.12
CA LYS A 213 10.07 14.04 -22.10
C LYS A 213 10.69 12.95 -21.21
N GLY A 214 10.18 12.77 -19.99
CA GLY A 214 10.64 11.70 -19.09
C GLY A 214 10.40 10.30 -19.66
N LEU A 215 9.31 10.08 -20.40
CA LEU A 215 9.05 8.81 -21.08
C LEU A 215 10.09 8.54 -22.18
N SER A 216 10.46 9.57 -22.95
CA SER A 216 11.51 9.46 -23.97
C SER A 216 12.87 9.13 -23.37
N GLU A 217 13.25 9.79 -22.28
CA GLU A 217 14.51 9.53 -21.55
C GLU A 217 14.52 8.15 -20.88
N THR A 218 13.37 7.68 -20.40
CA THR A 218 13.25 6.32 -19.85
C THR A 218 13.40 5.28 -20.96
N LYS A 219 12.82 5.53 -22.13
CA LYS A 219 12.92 4.64 -23.30
C LYS A 219 14.37 4.49 -23.79
N THR A 220 15.14 5.57 -23.82
CA THR A 220 16.56 5.51 -24.21
C THR A 220 17.40 4.75 -23.18
N LYS A 221 17.18 4.97 -21.88
CA LYS A 221 17.85 4.18 -20.82
C LYS A 221 17.52 2.69 -20.91
N PHE A 222 16.27 2.34 -21.22
CA PHE A 222 15.86 0.94 -21.38
C PHE A 222 16.54 0.28 -22.58
N THR A 223 16.66 0.98 -23.71
CA THR A 223 17.39 0.45 -24.88
C THR A 223 18.87 0.23 -24.58
N GLU A 224 19.49 1.09 -23.76
CA GLU A 224 20.88 0.94 -23.37
C GLU A 224 21.08 -0.23 -22.40
N GLN A 225 20.23 -0.36 -21.38
CA GLN A 225 20.25 -1.53 -20.48
C GLN A 225 20.07 -2.85 -21.24
N ARG A 226 19.21 -2.87 -22.27
CA ARG A 226 19.01 -4.07 -23.10
C ARG A 226 20.28 -4.47 -23.87
N LYS A 227 21.09 -3.50 -24.32
CA LYS A 227 22.39 -3.79 -24.94
C LYS A 227 23.38 -4.39 -23.93
N ILE A 228 23.45 -3.80 -22.74
CA ILE A 228 24.34 -4.29 -21.66
C ILE A 228 24.00 -5.73 -21.27
N ILE A 229 22.71 -6.06 -21.14
CA ILE A 229 22.26 -7.43 -20.86
C ILE A 229 22.71 -8.38 -21.97
N GLY A 230 22.56 -8.00 -23.25
CA GLY A 230 23.03 -8.82 -24.36
C GLY A 230 24.55 -9.06 -24.37
N GLU A 231 25.34 -8.06 -23.98
CA GLU A 231 26.79 -8.22 -23.81
C GLU A 231 27.16 -9.13 -22.63
N GLN A 232 26.41 -9.04 -21.53
CA GLN A 232 26.59 -9.92 -20.38
C GLN A 232 26.25 -11.37 -20.72
N ASP A 233 25.14 -11.61 -21.42
CA ASP A 233 24.75 -12.95 -21.88
C ASP A 233 25.82 -13.56 -22.80
N ARG A 234 26.43 -12.75 -23.67
CA ARG A 234 27.53 -13.20 -24.53
C ARG A 234 28.77 -13.59 -23.72
N LYS A 235 29.13 -12.82 -22.68
CA LYS A 235 30.24 -13.15 -21.78
C LYS A 235 29.96 -14.41 -20.97
N ILE A 236 28.72 -14.59 -20.51
CA ILE A 236 28.31 -15.81 -19.80
C ILE A 236 28.48 -17.02 -20.71
N ALA A 237 28.00 -16.96 -21.96
CA ALA A 237 28.16 -18.06 -22.92
C ALA A 237 29.64 -18.40 -23.19
N GLU A 238 30.51 -17.40 -23.33
CA GLU A 238 31.95 -17.62 -23.48
C GLU A 238 32.58 -18.29 -22.24
N LEU A 239 32.19 -17.86 -21.03
CA LEU A 239 32.69 -18.45 -19.79
C LEU A 239 32.18 -19.89 -19.60
N SER A 240 30.91 -20.16 -19.90
CA SER A 240 30.35 -21.51 -19.87
C SER A 240 31.09 -22.44 -20.83
N SER A 241 31.40 -22.00 -22.06
CA SER A 241 32.19 -22.81 -22.99
C SER A 241 33.63 -23.05 -22.51
N LYS A 242 34.24 -22.10 -21.78
CA LYS A 242 35.56 -22.31 -21.17
C LYS A 242 35.52 -23.31 -20.03
N ILE A 243 34.48 -23.28 -19.20
CA ILE A 243 34.28 -24.24 -18.10
C ILE A 243 34.12 -25.64 -18.66
N GLU A 244 33.28 -25.83 -19.67
CA GLU A 244 33.06 -27.12 -20.32
C GLU A 244 34.36 -27.71 -20.92
N ARG A 245 35.20 -26.87 -21.52
CA ARG A 245 36.54 -27.26 -22.00
C ARG A 245 37.53 -27.59 -20.89
N GLN A 246 37.38 -27.00 -19.71
CA GLN A 246 38.20 -27.31 -18.54
C GLN A 246 37.75 -28.64 -17.91
N ASP A 247 36.44 -28.86 -17.80
CA ASP A 247 35.87 -30.10 -17.25
C ASP A 247 36.21 -31.31 -18.12
N THR A 248 36.15 -31.18 -19.45
CA THR A 248 36.59 -32.24 -20.37
C THR A 248 38.08 -32.55 -20.25
N LYS A 249 38.94 -31.53 -20.14
CA LYS A 249 40.38 -31.75 -19.89
C LYS A 249 40.67 -32.39 -18.54
N LEU A 250 39.92 -32.03 -17.50
CA LEU A 250 40.04 -32.63 -16.17
C LEU A 250 39.60 -34.11 -16.21
N ALA A 251 38.50 -34.43 -16.90
CA ALA A 251 38.05 -35.80 -17.09
C ALA A 251 39.09 -36.65 -17.84
N ASP A 252 39.67 -36.13 -18.92
CA ASP A 252 40.73 -36.81 -19.69
C ASP A 252 42.01 -37.05 -18.87
N MET A 253 42.35 -36.12 -17.96
CA MET A 253 43.48 -36.27 -17.05
C MET A 253 43.19 -37.31 -15.96
N SER A 254 41.98 -37.33 -15.40
CA SER A 254 41.57 -38.32 -14.40
C SER A 254 41.48 -39.73 -14.98
N GLN A 255 41.23 -39.89 -16.28
CA GLN A 255 41.18 -41.19 -16.96
C GLN A 255 42.58 -41.72 -17.34
N LYS A 256 43.62 -40.89 -17.27
CA LYS A 256 45.02 -41.25 -17.55
C LYS A 256 45.87 -41.52 -16.30
N MET A 257 45.31 -41.33 -15.10
CA MET A 257 45.90 -41.78 -13.82
C MET A 257 45.30 -43.12 -13.41
#